data_AF-A0A382JH68-F1
#
_entry.id   AF-A0A382JH68-F1
#
_cell.length_a   1.000
_cell.length_b   1.000
_cell.length_c   1.000
_cell.angle_alpha   90.00
_cell.angle_beta   90.00
_cell.angle_gamma   90.00
#
_symmetry.space_group_name_H-M   'P 1'
#
loop_
_entity.id
_entity.type
_entity.pdbx_description
1 polymer ?
#
loop_
_entity_poly.entity_id
_entity_poly.type
_entity_poly.pdbx_seq_one_letter_code
_entity_poly.pdbx_strand_id
1 'polypeptide(L)'
;MEKTKNLEKLFYLISRILEIDTSIINSKTSPDNTETWDSYNGLMMVSELESVFNVHFTMDEVVGVRNVGDIIKALKKHGVDLQLNNSHPKDQGIR
;
A
#
# COMPACT_ATOMS: atom_id res chain seq x y z
N MET A 1 16.72 -5.08 -8.82
CA MET A 1 17.15 -4.21 -7.72
C MET A 1 16.23 -3.02 -7.44
N GLU A 2 15.37 -2.56 -8.37
CA GLU A 2 14.36 -1.51 -8.08
C GLU A 2 13.03 -2.01 -7.50
N LYS A 3 12.67 -3.28 -7.74
CA LYS A 3 11.32 -3.82 -7.48
C LYS A 3 10.90 -3.84 -6.01
N THR A 4 11.77 -4.31 -5.13
CA THR A 4 11.52 -4.35 -3.67
C THR A 4 11.43 -2.94 -3.08
N LYS A 5 12.12 -1.96 -3.70
CA LYS A 5 12.16 -0.57 -3.21
C LYS A 5 10.79 0.10 -3.27
N ASN A 6 9.96 -0.19 -4.28
CA ASN A 6 8.67 0.49 -4.40
C ASN A 6 7.66 0.02 -3.35
N LEU A 7 7.68 -1.28 -2.98
CA LEU A 7 6.81 -1.78 -1.91
C LEU A 7 7.25 -1.26 -0.54
N GLU A 8 8.56 -1.24 -0.29
CA GLU A 8 9.12 -0.64 0.93
C GLU A 8 8.78 0.84 1.03
N LYS A 9 8.92 1.60 -0.07
CA LYS A 9 8.50 3.02 -0.14
C LYS A 9 7.02 3.19 0.17
N LEU A 10 6.15 2.35 -0.40
CA LEU A 10 4.71 2.39 -0.16
C LEU A 10 4.42 2.18 1.33
N PHE A 11 4.97 1.14 1.95
CA PHE A 11 4.73 0.84 3.35
C PHE A 11 5.31 1.91 4.27
N TYR A 12 6.47 2.47 3.95
CA TYR A 12 7.04 3.58 4.70
C TYR A 12 6.17 4.84 4.63
N LEU A 13 5.63 5.17 3.46
CA LEU A 13 4.70 6.29 3.29
C LEU A 13 3.43 6.08 4.13
N ILE A 14 2.80 4.91 4.02
CA ILE A 14 1.60 4.58 4.79
C ILE A 14 1.89 4.64 6.30
N SER A 15 3.00 4.06 6.75
CA SER A 15 3.44 4.09 8.15
C SER A 15 3.60 5.52 8.67
N ARG A 16 4.17 6.42 7.89
CA ARG A 16 4.34 7.82 8.28
C ARG A 16 3.02 8.59 8.36
N ILE A 17 2.10 8.35 7.44
CA ILE A 17 0.81 9.08 7.41
C ILE A 17 -0.13 8.55 8.49
N LEU A 18 -0.16 7.22 8.68
CA LEU A 18 -1.02 6.57 9.65
C LEU A 18 -0.38 6.45 11.04
N GLU A 19 0.87 6.87 11.22
CA GLU A 19 1.60 6.78 12.50
C GLU A 19 1.61 5.35 13.09
N ILE A 20 1.73 4.33 12.23
CA ILE A 20 1.79 2.91 12.62
C ILE A 20 3.10 2.26 12.18
N ASP A 21 3.47 1.15 12.83
CA ASP A 21 4.68 0.40 12.48
C ASP A 21 4.57 -0.25 11.09
N THR A 22 5.63 -0.19 10.29
CA THR A 22 5.64 -0.81 8.95
C THR A 22 5.45 -2.32 8.99
N SER A 23 5.83 -3.01 10.06
CA SER A 23 5.72 -4.46 10.23
C SER A 23 4.28 -4.96 10.38
N ILE A 24 3.33 -4.10 10.76
CA ILE A 24 1.91 -4.47 10.86
C ILE A 24 1.14 -4.17 9.56
N ILE A 25 1.73 -3.40 8.64
CA ILE A 25 1.12 -3.04 7.36
C ILE A 25 1.14 -4.25 6.43
N ASN A 26 -0.04 -4.59 5.92
CA ASN A 26 -0.23 -5.67 4.96
C ASN A 26 -1.41 -5.34 4.03
N SER A 27 -1.69 -6.20 3.05
CA SER A 27 -2.75 -5.96 2.06
C SER A 27 -4.16 -5.83 2.65
N LYS A 28 -4.39 -6.26 3.90
CA LYS A 28 -5.68 -6.16 4.60
C LYS A 28 -5.75 -4.97 5.56
N THR A 29 -4.67 -4.21 5.77
CA THR A 29 -4.71 -2.96 6.53
C THR A 29 -5.73 -2.02 5.88
N SER A 30 -6.66 -1.49 6.67
CA SER A 30 -7.85 -0.76 6.21
C SER A 30 -8.32 0.24 7.27
N PRO A 31 -9.20 1.20 6.92
CA PRO A 31 -9.85 2.08 7.90
C PRO A 31 -10.52 1.31 9.05
N ASP A 32 -11.17 0.18 8.76
CA ASP A 32 -11.87 -0.63 9.77
C ASP A 32 -10.96 -1.22 10.87
N ASN A 33 -9.65 -1.34 10.62
CA ASN A 33 -8.70 -1.95 11.56
C ASN A 33 -7.52 -1.04 11.93
N THR A 34 -7.55 0.22 11.49
CA THR A 34 -6.49 1.20 11.70
C THR A 34 -7.12 2.53 12.09
N GLU A 35 -7.12 2.84 13.39
CA GLU A 35 -7.81 4.01 13.97
C GLU A 35 -7.40 5.34 13.33
N THR A 36 -6.12 5.49 13.01
CA THR A 36 -5.55 6.69 12.38
C THR A 36 -5.86 6.82 10.90
N TRP A 37 -6.42 5.79 10.26
CA TRP A 37 -6.84 5.85 8.87
C TRP A 37 -8.26 6.43 8.76
N ASP A 38 -8.37 7.71 9.10
CA ASP A 38 -9.57 8.51 8.98
C ASP A 38 -9.68 9.24 7.61
N SER A 39 -10.70 10.08 7.45
CA SER A 39 -10.91 10.85 6.22
C SER A 39 -9.77 11.83 5.92
N TYR A 40 -9.14 12.41 6.93
CA TYR A 40 -8.06 13.39 6.74
C TYR A 40 -6.78 12.68 6.26
N ASN A 41 -6.38 11.63 6.96
CA ASN A 41 -5.22 10.83 6.58
C ASN A 41 -5.44 10.05 5.29
N GLY A 42 -6.67 9.66 4.98
CA GLY A 42 -7.04 9.10 3.68
C GLY A 42 -6.77 10.06 2.52
N LEU A 43 -7.17 11.33 2.64
CA LEU A 43 -6.89 12.36 1.62
C LEU A 43 -5.40 12.67 1.51
N MET A 44 -4.70 12.79 2.64
CA MET A 44 -3.24 12.97 2.66
C MET A 44 -2.54 11.81 1.94
N MET A 45 -2.98 10.57 2.19
CA MET A 45 -2.43 9.38 1.57
C MET A 45 -2.57 9.41 0.05
N VAL A 46 -3.73 9.82 -0.49
CA VAL A 46 -3.92 9.97 -1.94
C VAL A 46 -2.90 10.97 -2.52
N SER A 47 -2.80 12.16 -1.92
CA SER A 47 -1.89 13.22 -2.38
C SER A 47 -0.42 12.78 -2.38
N GLU A 48 0.03 12.14 -1.30
CA GLU A 48 1.42 11.68 -1.17
C GLU A 48 1.73 10.52 -2.12
N LEU A 49 0.77 9.60 -2.35
CA LEU A 49 0.94 8.51 -3.31
C LEU A 49 1.10 9.03 -4.75
N GLU A 50 0.28 10.00 -5.17
CA GLU A 50 0.39 10.62 -6.49
C GLU A 50 1.76 11.30 -6.67
N SER A 51 2.20 12.06 -5.67
CA SER A 51 3.49 12.76 -5.68
C SER A 51 4.69 11.79 -5.72
N VAL A 52 4.72 10.80 -4.83
CA VAL A 52 5.88 9.89 -4.67
C VAL A 52 6.02 8.92 -5.83
N PHE A 53 4.90 8.44 -6.38
CA PHE A 53 4.91 7.49 -7.49
C PHE A 53 4.73 8.14 -8.86
N ASN A 54 4.53 9.46 -8.91
CA ASN A 54 4.27 10.22 -10.13
C ASN A 54 3.10 9.62 -10.95
N VAL A 55 1.98 9.42 -10.26
CA VAL A 55 0.72 8.89 -10.81
C VAL A 55 -0.41 9.88 -10.57
N HIS A 56 -1.52 9.72 -11.28
CA HIS A 56 -2.74 10.48 -11.02
C HIS A 56 -3.94 9.53 -10.94
N PHE A 57 -4.56 9.43 -9.77
CA PHE A 57 -5.69 8.56 -9.56
C PHE A 57 -6.98 9.21 -10.07
N THR A 58 -7.82 8.39 -10.67
CA THR A 58 -9.20 8.78 -10.97
C THR A 58 -10.04 8.83 -9.69
N MET A 59 -11.13 9.61 -9.69
CA MET A 59 -12.05 9.64 -8.55
C MET A 59 -12.60 8.24 -8.22
N ASP A 60 -12.90 7.43 -9.23
CA ASP A 60 -13.36 6.05 -9.06
C ASP A 60 -12.32 5.16 -8.36
N GLU A 61 -11.04 5.37 -8.64
CA GLU A 61 -9.95 4.66 -7.95
C GLU A 61 -9.86 5.10 -6.50
N VAL A 62 -9.93 6.40 -6.22
CA VAL A 62 -9.88 6.95 -4.86
C VAL A 62 -11.02 6.42 -3.99
N VAL A 63 -12.26 6.51 -4.46
CA VAL A 63 -13.44 6.01 -3.72
C VAL A 63 -13.48 4.47 -3.65
N GLY A 64 -12.77 3.79 -4.53
CA GLY A 64 -12.65 2.34 -4.57
C GLY A 64 -11.64 1.74 -3.58
N VAL A 65 -10.78 2.56 -2.97
CA VAL A 65 -9.78 2.09 -1.99
C VAL A 65 -10.45 1.69 -0.69
N ARG A 66 -10.32 0.40 -0.33
CA ARG A 66 -10.82 -0.14 0.96
C ARG A 66 -9.70 -0.61 1.88
N ASN A 67 -8.53 -0.90 1.33
CA ASN A 67 -7.38 -1.45 2.03
C ASN A 67 -6.11 -1.20 1.21
N VAL A 68 -4.94 -1.46 1.81
CA VAL A 68 -3.64 -1.32 1.14
C VAL A 68 -3.53 -2.20 -0.10
N GLY A 69 -4.20 -3.36 -0.14
CA GLY A 69 -4.26 -4.20 -1.34
C GLY A 69 -4.86 -3.49 -2.54
N ASP A 70 -5.89 -2.66 -2.34
CA ASP A 70 -6.50 -1.87 -3.42
C ASP A 70 -5.60 -0.71 -3.86
N ILE A 71 -4.86 -0.09 -2.94
CA ILE A 71 -3.81 0.88 -3.26
C ILE A 71 -2.74 0.25 -4.16
N ILE A 72 -2.26 -0.95 -3.80
CA ILE A 72 -1.27 -1.69 -4.60
C ILE A 72 -1.80 -1.96 -6.00
N LYS A 73 -3.08 -2.35 -6.15
CA LYS A 73 -3.70 -2.58 -7.47
C LYS A 73 -3.79 -1.29 -8.28
N ALA A 74 -4.19 -0.18 -7.65
CA ALA A 74 -4.30 1.12 -8.32
C ALA A 74 -2.93 1.57 -8.84
N LEU A 75 -1.88 1.52 -8.01
CA LEU A 75 -0.52 1.85 -8.42
C LEU A 75 -0.02 0.97 -9.58
N LYS A 76 -0.28 -0.35 -9.53
CA LYS A 76 0.06 -1.27 -10.62
C LYS A 76 -0.63 -0.92 -11.93
N LYS A 77 -1.89 -0.50 -11.87
CA LYS A 77 -2.66 -0.06 -13.06
C LYS A 77 -2.02 1.17 -13.72
N HIS A 78 -1.36 2.01 -12.92
CA HIS A 78 -0.57 3.17 -13.38
C HIS A 78 0.90 2.85 -13.71
N GLY A 79 1.27 1.56 -13.81
CA GLY A 79 2.60 1.12 -14.25
C GLY A 79 3.66 1.01 -13.15
N VAL A 80 3.28 1.16 -11.87
CA VAL A 80 4.20 0.98 -10.74
C VAL A 80 4.41 -0.51 -10.46
N ASP A 81 5.64 -1.01 -10.65
CA ASP A 81 5.99 -2.40 -10.31
C ASP A 81 6.10 -2.58 -8.78
N LEU A 82 5.22 -3.42 -8.23
CA LEU A 82 5.14 -3.78 -6.81
C LEU A 82 5.04 -5.32 -6.70
N GLN A 83 6.07 -5.98 -6.17
CA GLN A 83 6.02 -7.43 -5.90
C GLN A 83 5.78 -7.70 -4.43
N LEU A 84 4.68 -8.40 -4.10
CA LEU A 84 4.52 -9.03 -2.80
C LEU A 84 5.39 -10.28 -2.82
N ASN A 85 6.48 -10.28 -2.05
CA ASN A 85 7.39 -11.42 -1.98
C ASN A 85 6.61 -12.61 -1.43
N ASN A 86 6.32 -13.62 -2.25
CA ASN A 86 5.85 -14.93 -1.79
C ASN A 86 6.98 -15.76 -1.16
N SER A 87 7.87 -15.11 -0.41
CA SER A 87 8.95 -15.78 0.33
C SER A 87 8.58 -15.86 1.80
N HIS A 88 7.51 -16.60 2.10
CA HIS A 88 7.41 -17.33 3.36
C HIS A 88 7.90 -18.75 3.09
N PRO A 89 9.10 -19.16 3.56
CA PRO A 89 9.54 -20.54 3.44
C PRO A 89 8.78 -21.41 4.44
N LYS A 90 7.54 -21.81 4.11
CA LYS A 90 6.84 -22.87 4.86
C LYS A 90 6.14 -23.94 4.02
N ASP A 91 6.16 -23.84 2.69
CA ASP A 91 5.69 -24.90 1.78
C ASP A 91 6.85 -25.63 1.07
N GLN A 92 8.01 -25.78 1.73
CA GLN A 92 8.84 -26.95 1.42
C GLN A 92 8.15 -28.15 2.05
N GLY A 93 7.43 -28.87 1.19
CA GLY A 93 6.75 -30.11 1.53
C GLY A 93 7.62 -31.00 2.40
N ILE A 94 7.07 -31.33 3.56
CA ILE A 94 7.47 -32.51 4.30
C ILE A 94 7.06 -33.69 3.41
N ARG A 95 8.07 -34.31 2.78
CA ARG A 95 7.96 -35.67 2.26
C ARG A 95 7.83 -36.62 3.44
#